data_AF-A0A3P5ZUX3-F1
#
_entry.id   AF-A0A3P5ZUX3-F1
#
_cell.length_a   1.000
_cell.length_b   1.000
_cell.length_c   1.000
_cell.angle_alpha   90.00
_cell.angle_beta   90.00
_cell.angle_gamma   90.00
#
_symmetry.space_group_name_H-M   'P 1'
#
loop_
_entity.id
_entity.type
_entity.pdbx_description
1 polymer ?
#
loop_
_entity_poly.entity_id
_entity_poly.type
_entity_poly.pdbx_seq_one_letter_code
_entity_poly.pdbx_strand_id
1 'polypeptide(L)'
;MEAEDQHSSHYFNLYEGDSSQNDHFNLQNPQNDHDHDHDQDHVHDRCTHPQASVVIDQEKRLRRMVSNRESARRSRMRKRKQIQEMKMHVEQFTTSNYNLYNKVISLLERTRQILHENSQLEEKLSYFHQYFMEDRMVLPGKTLIVI
;
A
#
# COMPACT_ATOMS: atom_id res chain seq x y z
N MET A 1 -23.29 -6.10 39.27
CA MET A 1 -23.73 -6.65 37.98
C MET A 1 -23.37 -5.59 36.94
N GLU A 2 -22.12 -5.59 36.49
CA GLU A 2 -21.59 -6.39 35.36
C GLU A 2 -21.98 -5.73 34.03
N ALA A 3 -21.10 -5.41 33.09
CA ALA A 3 -19.64 -5.43 33.04
C ALA A 3 -19.25 -4.35 32.01
N GLU A 4 -18.30 -3.48 32.35
CA GLU A 4 -17.70 -2.58 31.37
C GLU A 4 -16.74 -3.39 30.50
N ASP A 5 -17.13 -3.58 29.24
CA ASP A 5 -16.37 -4.33 28.26
C ASP A 5 -15.19 -3.47 27.80
N GLN A 6 -14.06 -3.63 28.50
CA GLN A 6 -12.77 -3.06 28.14
C GLN A 6 -12.24 -3.74 26.88
N HIS A 7 -12.80 -3.41 25.72
CA HIS A 7 -12.12 -3.66 24.46
C HIS A 7 -11.04 -2.59 24.26
N SER A 8 -9.93 -2.82 24.98
CA SER A 8 -8.60 -2.27 24.68
C SER A 8 -8.17 -2.77 23.30
N SER A 9 -8.73 -2.16 22.25
CA SER A 9 -8.23 -2.33 20.89
C SER A 9 -7.00 -1.46 20.76
N HIS A 10 -5.88 -2.13 20.97
CA HIS A 10 -4.50 -1.75 20.73
C HIS A 10 -4.37 -1.09 19.34
N TYR A 11 -4.79 0.18 19.21
CA TYR A 11 -4.45 1.03 18.08
C TYR A 11 -2.94 1.22 18.15
N PHE A 12 -2.25 0.36 17.40
CA PHE A 12 -0.82 0.36 17.20
C PHE A 12 -0.42 1.74 16.67
N ASN A 13 0.11 2.58 17.56
CA ASN A 13 0.67 3.89 17.27
C ASN A 13 1.87 3.72 16.31
N LEU A 14 1.62 3.79 15.01
CA LEU A 14 2.65 3.75 13.96
C LEU A 14 3.22 5.15 13.61
N TYR A 15 2.93 6.17 14.42
CA TYR A 15 3.38 7.54 14.18
C TYR A 15 4.43 8.07 15.15
N GLU A 16 4.99 7.24 16.04
CA GLU A 16 6.25 7.55 16.73
C GLU A 16 7.42 6.84 16.06
N GLY A 17 7.76 7.31 14.87
CA GLY A 17 9.02 7.00 14.20
C GLY A 17 9.95 8.19 14.29
N ASP A 18 10.87 8.11 15.24
CA ASP A 18 12.02 8.99 15.44
C ASP A 18 12.64 9.41 14.10
N SER A 19 12.72 10.73 13.86
CA SER A 19 13.37 11.31 12.69
C SER A 19 14.88 11.33 12.90
N SER A 20 15.51 10.16 12.92
CA SER A 20 16.95 10.08 12.93
C SER A 20 17.41 8.82 12.21
N GLN A 21 18.40 9.00 11.33
CA GLN A 21 19.13 7.95 10.60
C GLN A 21 18.39 7.33 9.41
N ASN A 22 18.65 7.90 8.23
CA ASN A 22 18.83 7.10 7.02
C ASN A 22 19.89 7.81 6.18
N ASP A 23 21.13 7.53 6.55
CA ASP A 23 22.31 7.76 5.74
C ASP A 23 22.30 6.84 4.52
N HIS A 24 22.82 7.37 3.42
CA HIS A 24 23.25 6.62 2.24
C HIS A 24 22.18 5.85 1.44
N PHE A 25 21.43 6.58 0.60
CA PHE A 25 20.87 5.98 -0.63
C PHE A 25 21.70 6.39 -1.84
N ASN A 26 22.42 5.40 -2.33
CA ASN A 26 23.25 5.37 -3.53
C ASN A 26 22.47 5.89 -4.75
N LEU A 27 22.98 6.94 -5.39
CA LEU A 27 22.40 7.51 -6.61
C LEU A 27 23.16 6.97 -7.83
N GLN A 28 22.95 5.69 -8.17
CA GLN A 28 23.35 5.18 -9.47
C GLN A 28 22.21 5.49 -10.46
N ASN A 29 22.41 6.45 -11.36
CA ASN A 29 21.68 6.45 -12.63
C ASN A 29 22.66 6.65 -13.79
N PRO A 30 22.75 5.71 -14.75
CA PRO A 30 23.73 5.72 -15.82
C PRO A 30 23.14 6.31 -17.10
N GLN A 31 23.50 7.53 -17.46
CA GLN A 31 23.41 8.01 -18.85
C GLN A 31 24.59 8.96 -19.12
N ASN A 32 25.69 8.36 -19.57
CA ASN A 32 26.81 9.08 -20.16
C ASN A 32 26.47 9.25 -21.64
N ASP A 33 26.03 10.44 -22.02
CA ASP A 33 26.12 10.84 -23.42
C ASP A 33 27.57 11.28 -23.66
N HIS A 34 28.23 10.52 -24.54
CA HIS A 34 29.52 10.87 -25.11
C HIS A 34 29.37 12.15 -25.93
N ASP A 35 30.10 13.20 -25.54
CA ASP A 35 30.64 14.16 -26.49
C ASP A 35 32.16 14.14 -26.36
N HIS A 36 32.78 13.72 -27.45
CA HIS A 36 34.20 13.52 -27.62
C HIS A 36 34.78 14.80 -28.23
N ASP A 37 35.17 15.76 -27.40
CA ASP A 37 35.95 16.91 -27.87
C ASP A 37 37.44 16.65 -27.67
N HIS A 38 38.09 16.32 -28.78
CA HIS A 38 39.53 16.40 -28.93
C HIS A 38 39.94 17.87 -28.94
N ASP A 39 40.53 18.35 -27.84
CA ASP A 39 41.34 19.56 -27.87
C ASP A 39 42.79 19.21 -27.56
N GLN A 40 43.63 19.44 -28.56
CA GLN A 40 45.08 19.34 -28.50
C GLN A 40 45.63 20.44 -27.60
N ASP A 41 46.34 20.08 -26.53
CA ASP A 41 47.09 21.03 -25.71
C ASP A 41 48.32 21.55 -26.47
N HIS A 42 48.11 22.57 -27.30
CA HIS A 42 49.20 23.43 -27.76
C HIS A 42 49.59 24.36 -26.61
N VAL A 43 50.72 24.07 -25.98
CA VAL A 43 51.39 24.95 -25.02
C VAL A 43 51.69 26.28 -25.71
N HIS A 44 50.88 27.29 -25.44
CA HIS A 44 51.22 28.67 -25.73
C HIS A 44 51.46 29.41 -24.42
N ASP A 45 52.75 29.62 -24.17
CA ASP A 45 53.29 30.60 -23.26
C ASP A 45 52.49 31.92 -23.37
N ARG A 46 51.67 32.19 -22.35
CA ARG A 46 51.13 33.52 -22.14
C ARG A 46 51.50 33.94 -20.74
N CYS A 47 52.39 34.92 -20.68
CA CYS A 47 52.44 35.92 -19.62
C CYS A 47 51.03 36.42 -19.33
N THR A 48 50.30 35.70 -18.49
CA THR A 48 48.91 35.97 -18.15
C THR A 48 48.94 36.75 -16.85
N HIS A 49 48.63 38.02 -16.96
CA HIS A 49 48.46 38.93 -15.83
C HIS A 49 47.66 38.22 -14.73
N PRO A 50 48.21 38.03 -13.51
CA PRO A 50 47.59 37.25 -12.42
C PRO A 50 46.16 37.68 -12.04
N GLN A 51 45.69 38.81 -12.54
CA GLN A 51 44.35 39.34 -12.28
C GLN A 51 43.28 38.77 -13.22
N ALA A 52 43.62 38.43 -14.47
CA ALA A 52 42.64 37.91 -15.43
C ALA A 52 42.17 36.48 -15.07
N SER A 53 43.08 35.62 -14.61
CA SER A 53 42.75 34.27 -14.12
C SER A 53 41.87 34.31 -12.87
N VAL A 54 42.15 35.21 -11.93
CA VAL A 54 41.36 35.39 -10.70
C VAL A 54 39.92 35.84 -11.00
N VAL A 55 39.72 36.72 -11.97
CA VAL A 55 38.37 37.16 -12.39
C VAL A 55 37.58 36.01 -13.02
N ILE A 56 38.21 35.21 -13.89
CA ILE A 56 37.58 34.02 -14.51
C ILE A 56 37.20 32.99 -13.44
N ASP A 57 38.07 32.74 -12.46
CA ASP A 57 37.80 31.80 -11.37
C ASP A 57 36.66 32.26 -10.47
N GLN A 58 36.57 33.57 -10.21
CA GLN A 58 35.46 34.15 -9.45
C GLN A 58 34.14 34.01 -10.21
N GLU A 59 34.11 34.26 -11.52
CA GLU A 59 32.92 34.06 -12.34
C GLU A 59 32.48 32.58 -12.37
N LYS A 60 33.42 31.65 -12.56
CA LYS A 60 33.16 30.20 -12.49
C LYS A 60 32.60 29.79 -11.12
N ARG A 61 33.09 30.41 -10.04
CA ARG A 61 32.57 30.18 -8.68
C ARG A 61 31.14 30.71 -8.53
N LEU A 62 30.84 31.92 -9.01
CA LEU A 62 29.48 32.47 -9.00
C LEU A 62 28.50 31.55 -9.76
N ARG A 63 28.88 31.11 -10.97
CA ARG A 63 28.08 30.16 -11.77
C ARG A 63 27.83 28.85 -11.03
N ARG A 64 28.85 28.28 -10.37
CA ARG A 64 28.71 27.09 -9.52
C ARG A 64 27.77 27.30 -8.35
N MET A 65 27.81 28.46 -7.68
CA MET A 65 26.89 28.77 -6.58
C MET A 65 25.44 28.83 -7.04
N VAL A 66 25.17 29.44 -8.19
CA VAL A 66 23.81 29.49 -8.77
C VAL A 66 23.34 28.10 -9.19
N SER A 67 24.18 27.35 -9.90
CA SER A 67 23.84 25.98 -10.34
C SER A 67 23.62 25.04 -9.15
N ASN A 68 24.48 25.07 -8.14
CA ASN A 68 24.31 24.25 -6.93
C ASN A 68 23.08 24.65 -6.13
N ARG A 69 22.76 25.95 -6.07
CA ARG A 69 21.52 26.40 -5.44
C ARG A 69 20.31 25.81 -6.14
N GLU A 70 20.28 25.84 -7.47
CA GLU A 70 19.19 25.30 -8.25
C GLU A 70 19.12 23.76 -8.18
N SER A 71 20.26 23.07 -8.22
CA SER A 71 20.32 21.62 -8.11
C SER A 71 19.86 21.13 -6.73
N ALA A 72 20.27 21.81 -5.65
CA ALA A 72 19.80 21.54 -4.30
C ALA A 72 18.29 21.78 -4.17
N ARG A 73 17.77 22.87 -4.77
CA ARG A 73 16.32 23.14 -4.81
C ARG A 73 15.55 22.02 -5.53
N ARG A 74 16.02 21.62 -6.72
CA ARG A 74 15.42 20.52 -7.50
C ARG A 74 15.45 19.20 -6.75
N SER A 75 16.57 18.88 -6.09
CA SER A 75 16.70 17.68 -5.26
C SER A 75 15.67 17.67 -4.13
N ARG A 76 15.54 18.78 -3.40
CA ARG A 76 14.52 18.93 -2.34
C ARG A 76 13.10 18.77 -2.89
N MET A 77 12.81 19.38 -4.05
CA MET A 77 11.49 19.25 -4.69
C MET A 77 11.17 17.81 -5.09
N ARG A 78 12.13 17.08 -5.68
CA ARG A 78 11.95 15.65 -6.00
C ARG A 78 11.67 14.82 -4.75
N LYS A 79 12.45 15.00 -3.70
CA LYS A 79 12.24 14.29 -2.42
C LYS A 79 10.88 14.61 -1.81
N ARG A 80 10.44 15.88 -1.83
CA ARG A 80 9.09 16.26 -1.36
C ARG A 80 7.99 15.59 -2.17
N LYS A 81 8.14 15.52 -3.50
CA LYS A 81 7.17 14.85 -4.38
C LYS A 81 7.08 13.35 -4.07
N GLN A 82 8.21 12.67 -3.92
CA GLN A 82 8.24 11.25 -3.55
C GLN A 82 7.58 10.99 -2.19
N ILE A 83 7.85 11.83 -1.19
CA ILE A 83 7.19 11.72 0.12
C ILE A 83 5.67 11.91 -0.01
N GLN A 84 5.22 12.87 -0.83
CA GLN A 84 3.79 13.10 -1.07
C GLN A 84 3.13 11.91 -1.79
N GLU A 85 3.80 11.34 -2.79
CA GLU A 85 3.34 10.14 -3.50
C GLU A 85 3.22 8.95 -2.54
N MET A 86 4.23 8.72 -1.68
CA MET A 86 4.19 7.68 -0.65
C MET A 86 3.04 7.90 0.34
N LYS A 87 2.79 9.13 0.78
CA LYS A 87 1.67 9.46 1.68
C LYS A 87 0.31 9.14 1.04
N MET A 88 0.14 9.52 -0.23
CA MET A 88 -1.06 9.18 -0.99
C MET A 88 -1.26 7.67 -1.09
N HIS A 89 -0.20 6.91 -1.35
CA HIS A 89 -0.30 5.44 -1.38
C HIS A 89 -0.70 4.85 -0.04
N VAL A 90 -0.15 5.35 1.08
CA VAL A 90 -0.56 4.92 2.42
C VAL A 90 -2.05 5.17 2.63
N GLU A 91 -2.54 6.39 2.32
CA GLU A 91 -3.96 6.73 2.46
C GLU A 91 -4.87 5.83 1.60
N GLN A 92 -4.46 5.58 0.34
CA GLN A 92 -5.18 4.68 -0.56
C GLN A 92 -5.23 3.25 0.00
N PHE A 93 -4.11 2.72 0.50
CA PHE A 93 -4.05 1.38 1.06
C PHE A 93 -4.83 1.28 2.37
N THR A 94 -4.77 2.27 3.24
CA THR A 94 -5.58 2.33 4.46
C THR A 94 -7.07 2.31 4.12
N THR A 95 -7.50 3.12 3.15
CA THR A 95 -8.90 3.17 2.69
C THR A 95 -9.34 1.83 2.09
N SER A 96 -8.50 1.26 1.22
CA SER A 96 -8.76 -0.04 0.59
C SER A 96 -8.87 -1.16 1.62
N ASN A 97 -7.95 -1.19 2.59
CA ASN A 97 -7.94 -2.17 3.66
C ASN A 97 -9.21 -2.07 4.52
N TYR A 98 -9.60 -0.85 4.92
CA TYR A 98 -10.85 -0.62 5.64
C TYR A 98 -12.09 -1.12 4.87
N ASN A 99 -12.14 -0.84 3.56
CA ASN A 99 -13.23 -1.31 2.71
C ASN A 99 -13.27 -2.84 2.58
N LEU A 100 -12.11 -3.50 2.46
CA LEU A 100 -12.01 -4.95 2.41
C LEU A 100 -12.44 -5.58 3.74
N TYR A 101 -12.00 -5.02 4.86
CA TYR A 101 -12.40 -5.43 6.19
C TYR A 101 -13.93 -5.41 6.35
N ASN A 102 -14.58 -4.30 5.99
CA ASN A 102 -16.04 -4.19 6.06
C ASN A 102 -16.76 -5.21 5.16
N LYS A 103 -16.21 -5.49 3.97
CA LYS A 103 -16.76 -6.53 3.08
C LYS A 103 -16.68 -7.91 3.73
N VAL A 104 -15.58 -8.24 4.39
CA VAL A 104 -15.43 -9.52 5.10
C VAL A 104 -16.47 -9.63 6.21
N ILE A 105 -16.65 -8.58 7.02
CA ILE A 105 -17.67 -8.57 8.08
C ILE A 105 -19.07 -8.80 7.50
N SER A 106 -19.45 -8.07 6.45
CA SER A 106 -20.76 -8.22 5.80
C SER A 106 -20.96 -9.63 5.21
N LEU A 107 -19.92 -10.23 4.61
CA LEU A 107 -19.99 -11.60 4.10
C LEU A 107 -20.15 -12.63 5.22
N LEU A 108 -19.47 -12.43 6.37
CA LEU A 108 -19.63 -13.30 7.53
C LEU A 108 -21.06 -13.23 8.08
N GLU A 109 -21.64 -12.03 8.18
CA GLU A 109 -23.03 -11.84 8.61
C GLU A 109 -24.00 -12.53 7.66
N ARG A 110 -23.83 -12.34 6.34
CA ARG A 110 -24.67 -12.99 5.33
C ARG A 110 -24.53 -14.51 5.35
N THR A 111 -23.33 -15.02 5.59
CA THR A 111 -23.07 -16.46 5.73
C THR A 111 -23.80 -17.02 6.94
N ARG A 112 -23.74 -16.34 8.10
CA ARG A 112 -24.50 -16.73 9.29
C ARG A 112 -26.00 -16.75 9.03
N GLN A 113 -26.52 -15.75 8.33
CA GLN A 113 -27.94 -15.70 7.97
C GLN A 113 -28.33 -16.91 7.10
N ILE A 114 -27.57 -17.20 6.04
CA ILE A 114 -27.83 -18.34 5.15
C ILE A 114 -27.78 -19.67 5.92
N LEU A 115 -26.79 -19.85 6.81
CA LEU A 115 -26.69 -21.05 7.63
C LEU A 115 -27.89 -21.20 8.58
N HIS A 116 -28.36 -20.09 9.16
CA HIS A 116 -29.56 -20.10 9.99
C HIS A 116 -30.80 -20.48 9.17
N GLU A 117 -31.02 -19.85 8.02
CA GLU A 117 -32.14 -20.16 7.13
C GLU A 117 -32.11 -21.62 6.66
N ASN A 118 -30.92 -22.15 6.33
CA ASN A 118 -30.74 -23.55 5.96
C ASN A 118 -31.11 -24.49 7.12
N SER A 119 -30.62 -24.22 8.33
CA SER A 119 -30.99 -24.99 9.53
C SER A 119 -32.50 -25.03 9.77
N GLN A 120 -33.19 -23.90 9.54
CA GLN A 120 -34.65 -23.82 9.68
C GLN A 120 -35.40 -24.64 8.61
N LEU A 121 -34.84 -24.72 7.39
CA LEU A 121 -35.40 -25.55 6.32
C LEU A 121 -35.20 -27.04 6.61
N GLU A 122 -34.03 -27.43 7.10
CA GLU A 122 -33.74 -28.81 7.53
C GLU A 122 -34.66 -29.25 8.67
N GLU A 123 -34.92 -28.38 9.65
CA GLU A 123 -35.86 -28.66 10.73
C GLU A 123 -37.28 -28.90 10.19
N LYS A 124 -37.77 -28.02 9.31
CA LYS A 124 -39.09 -28.18 8.66
C LYS A 124 -39.17 -29.47 7.85
N LEU A 125 -38.11 -29.81 7.11
CA LEU A 125 -38.05 -31.03 6.32
C LEU A 125 -38.11 -32.27 7.21
N SER A 126 -37.36 -32.27 8.31
CA SER A 126 -37.38 -33.33 9.32
C SER A 126 -38.77 -33.48 9.95
N TYR A 127 -39.40 -32.36 10.33
CA TYR A 127 -40.76 -32.33 10.85
C TYR A 127 -41.76 -32.96 9.86
N PHE A 128 -41.75 -32.55 8.58
CA PHE A 128 -42.62 -33.15 7.57
C PHE A 128 -42.31 -34.63 7.35
N HIS A 129 -41.04 -35.02 7.32
CA HIS A 129 -40.64 -36.42 7.18
C HIS A 129 -41.19 -37.28 8.33
N GLN A 130 -41.06 -36.82 9.57
CA GLN A 130 -41.62 -37.48 10.74
C GLN A 130 -43.15 -37.60 10.63
N TYR A 131 -43.84 -36.50 10.31
CA TYR A 131 -45.30 -36.50 10.15
C TYR A 131 -45.78 -37.51 9.08
N PHE A 132 -45.14 -37.53 7.91
CA PHE A 132 -45.47 -38.48 6.84
C PHE A 132 -45.14 -39.94 7.20
N MET A 133 -44.11 -40.19 8.02
CA MET A 133 -43.78 -41.53 8.50
C MET A 133 -44.77 -42.00 9.57
N GLU A 134 -45.19 -41.12 10.47
CA GLU A 134 -46.24 -41.40 11.46
C GLU A 134 -47.59 -41.71 10.77
N ASP A 135 -47.99 -40.92 9.77
CA ASP A 135 -49.23 -41.15 8.99
C ASP A 135 -49.16 -42.45 8.14
N ARG A 136 -47.99 -42.80 7.58
CA ARG A 136 -47.82 -44.07 6.84
C ARG A 136 -47.76 -45.32 7.72
N MET A 137 -47.57 -45.18 9.04
CA MET A 137 -47.62 -46.33 9.96
C MET A 137 -49.06 -46.79 10.25
N VAL A 138 -50.09 -46.11 9.73
CA VAL A 138 -51.52 -46.46 9.87
C VAL A 138 -52.15 -46.93 8.55
N LEU A 139 -51.46 -47.80 7.79
CA LEU A 139 -52.10 -48.58 6.72
C LEU A 139 -51.97 -50.09 7.01
N PRO A 140 -52.92 -50.69 7.74
CA PRO A 140 -53.07 -52.14 7.76
C PRO A 140 -53.64 -52.59 6.42
N GLY A 141 -52.97 -53.52 5.75
CA GLY A 141 -53.61 -54.29 4.68
C GLY A 141 -53.05 -54.08 3.27
N LYS A 142 -51.75 -54.31 3.08
CA LYS A 142 -51.33 -54.94 1.82
C LYS A 142 -51.58 -56.44 1.95
N THR A 143 -52.85 -56.83 1.81
CA THR A 143 -53.21 -58.22 1.54
C THR A 143 -52.68 -58.56 0.16
N LEU A 144 -51.77 -59.53 0.15
CA LEU A 144 -51.32 -60.27 -1.01
C LEU A 144 -52.57 -60.86 -1.71
N ILE A 145 -53.01 -60.28 -2.83
CA ILE A 145 -53.91 -60.99 -3.74
C ILE A 145 -53.00 -61.70 -4.73
N VAL A 146 -52.79 -62.99 -4.48
CA VAL A 146 -52.33 -63.95 -5.47
C VAL A 146 -53.52 -64.25 -6.38
N ILE A 147 -53.41 -63.94 -7.67
CA ILE A 147 -54.20 -64.54 -8.74
C ILE A 147 -53.21 -65.19 -9.70
#